data_AF-A0A6M4YHB8-F1
#
_entry.id   AF-A0A6M4YHB8-F1
#
_cell.length_a   1.000
_cell.length_b   1.000
_cell.length_c   1.000
_cell.angle_alpha   90.00
_cell.angle_beta   90.00
_cell.angle_gamma   90.00
#
_symmetry.space_group_name_H-M   'P 1'
#
loop_
_entity.id
_entity.type
_entity.pdbx_description
1 polymer ?
#
loop_
_entity_poly.entity_id
_entity_poly.type
_entity_poly.pdbx_seq_one_letter_code
_entity_poly.pdbx_strand_id
1 'polypeptide(L)'
;MNSYFNGDAERDVREAQFCRVAIYSPVRGWVGERVQLEVSNSAKTLGQTDAATGAGHYLVMGGAEQAQAEAARIRGSAVALVRVGA
;
A
#
# COMPACT_ATOMS: atom_id res chain seq x y z
N MET A 1 6.83 -17.47 -8.04
CA MET A 1 6.40 -16.07 -8.21
C MET A 1 6.76 -15.37 -6.91
N ASN A 2 7.75 -14.48 -6.91
CA ASN A 2 8.06 -13.67 -5.73
C ASN A 2 6.89 -12.71 -5.52
N SER A 3 6.34 -12.68 -4.30
CA SER A 3 5.26 -11.75 -3.92
C SER A 3 5.69 -10.30 -4.17
N TYR A 4 4.74 -9.43 -4.54
CA TYR A 4 4.99 -7.99 -4.66
C TYR A 4 5.22 -7.31 -3.30
N PHE A 5 4.97 -8.06 -2.22
CA PHE A 5 5.05 -7.64 -0.83
C PHE A 5 6.01 -8.54 -0.05
N ASN A 6 6.55 -8.02 1.05
CA ASN A 6 7.20 -8.84 2.05
C ASN A 6 6.15 -9.50 2.97
N GLY A 7 6.57 -10.44 3.82
CA GLY A 7 5.65 -11.21 4.67
C GLY A 7 4.83 -10.35 5.64
N ASP A 8 5.41 -9.26 6.18
CA ASP A 8 4.70 -8.33 7.07
C ASP A 8 3.60 -7.58 6.33
N ALA A 9 3.91 -7.06 5.14
CA ALA A 9 2.93 -6.39 4.30
C ALA A 9 1.80 -7.33 3.90
N GLU A 10 2.08 -8.60 3.57
CA GLU A 10 1.00 -9.55 3.29
C GLU A 10 0.10 -9.82 4.50
N ARG A 11 0.68 -9.97 5.70
CA ARG A 11 -0.09 -10.11 6.94
C ARG A 11 -1.01 -8.90 7.11
N ASP A 12 -0.45 -7.70 7.01
CA ASP A 12 -1.21 -6.48 7.29
C ASP A 12 -2.28 -6.20 6.21
N VAL A 13 -2.07 -6.59 4.95
CA VAL A 13 -3.13 -6.54 3.91
C VAL A 13 -4.33 -7.41 4.27
N ARG A 14 -4.10 -8.57 4.89
CA ARG A 14 -5.17 -9.47 5.33
C ARG A 14 -5.93 -8.90 6.54
N GLU A 15 -5.21 -8.26 7.46
CA GLU A 15 -5.74 -7.92 8.79
C GLU A 15 -6.28 -6.48 8.91
N ALA A 16 -5.73 -5.52 8.17
CA ALA A 16 -6.09 -4.11 8.34
C ALA A 16 -7.54 -3.82 7.88
N GLN A 17 -8.20 -2.85 8.50
CA GLN A 17 -9.56 -2.42 8.06
C GLN A 17 -9.52 -1.65 6.75
N PHE A 18 -8.50 -0.84 6.54
CA PHE A 18 -8.29 -0.03 5.34
C PHE A 18 -7.02 -0.49 4.63
N CYS A 19 -7.11 -0.63 3.31
CA CYS A 19 -6.00 -1.00 2.44
C CYS A 19 -6.13 -0.26 1.10
N ARG A 20 -5.06 0.39 0.65
CA ARG A 20 -4.98 1.03 -0.66
C ARG A 20 -3.56 0.99 -1.22
N VAL A 21 -3.47 1.06 -2.54
CA VAL A 21 -2.21 1.38 -3.24
C VAL A 21 -2.22 2.87 -3.56
N ALA A 22 -1.17 3.56 -3.15
CA ALA A 22 -1.00 4.99 -3.32
C ALA A 22 0.16 5.29 -4.27
N ILE A 23 -0.14 6.10 -5.30
CA ILE A 23 0.85 6.67 -6.21
C ILE A 23 1.11 8.09 -5.76
N TYR A 24 2.32 8.35 -5.28
CA TYR A 24 2.76 9.67 -4.86
C TYR A 24 3.32 10.46 -6.02
N SER A 25 3.05 11.77 -6.01
CA SER A 25 3.66 12.72 -6.93
C SER A 25 5.19 12.57 -6.95
N PRO A 26 5.84 12.69 -8.13
CA PRO A 26 7.28 12.61 -8.22
C PRO A 26 7.96 13.63 -7.30
N VAL A 27 8.95 13.16 -6.53
CA VAL A 27 9.77 14.01 -5.67
C VAL A 27 11.20 14.05 -6.21
N ARG A 28 11.85 15.20 -6.06
CA ARG A 28 13.23 15.39 -6.51
C ARG A 28 14.14 14.33 -5.88
N GLY A 29 14.90 13.61 -6.72
CA GLY A 29 15.78 12.53 -6.29
C GLY A 29 15.15 11.14 -6.34
N TRP A 30 13.87 11.02 -6.70
CA TRP A 30 13.20 9.74 -6.97
C TRP A 30 12.98 9.56 -8.46
N VAL A 31 13.37 8.40 -9.00
CA VAL A 31 13.16 8.06 -10.41
C VAL A 31 11.86 7.29 -10.54
N GLY A 32 10.91 7.82 -11.32
CA GLY A 32 9.60 7.20 -11.58
C GLY A 32 8.51 7.56 -10.57
N GLU A 33 7.33 6.95 -10.75
CA GLU A 33 6.22 7.08 -9.80
C GLU A 33 6.55 6.34 -8.49
N ARG A 34 6.37 7.01 -7.35
CA ARG A 34 6.54 6.36 -6.05
C ARG A 34 5.23 5.66 -5.68
N VAL A 35 5.23 4.34 -5.75
CA VAL A 35 4.08 3.50 -5.41
C VAL A 35 4.28 2.89 -4.02
N GLN A 36 3.26 2.98 -3.17
CA GLN A 36 3.26 2.45 -1.82
C GLN A 36 1.98 1.67 -1.55
N LEU A 37 2.10 0.60 -0.77
CA LEU A 37 0.97 -0.06 -0.15
C LEU A 37 0.72 0.58 1.23
N GLU A 38 -0.51 1.00 1.46
CA GLU A 38 -0.93 1.61 2.72
C GLU A 38 -2.02 0.76 3.37
N VAL A 39 -1.80 0.45 4.63
CA VAL A 39 -2.70 -0.33 5.48
C VAL A 39 -2.90 0.41 6.79
N SER A 40 -4.10 0.34 7.36
CA SER A 40 -4.39 0.88 8.69
C SER A 40 -5.74 0.40 9.22
N ASN A 41 -5.93 0.42 10.54
CA ASN A 41 -7.25 0.31 11.16
C ASN A 41 -7.98 1.65 11.30
N SER A 42 -7.40 2.74 10.80
CA SER A 42 -7.99 4.06 10.73
C SER A 42 -7.68 4.73 9.39
N ALA A 43 -8.72 5.18 8.68
CA ALA A 43 -8.56 5.91 7.43
C ALA A 43 -7.68 7.19 7.58
N LYS A 44 -7.62 7.76 8.80
CA LYS A 44 -6.86 8.99 9.08
C LYS A 44 -5.34 8.78 9.10
N THR A 45 -4.87 7.55 9.28
CA THR A 45 -3.44 7.23 9.39
C THR A 45 -2.89 6.49 8.16
N LEU A 46 -3.69 6.35 7.09
CA LEU A 46 -3.19 5.91 5.79
C LEU A 46 -2.11 6.89 5.29
N GLY A 47 -0.97 6.34 4.86
CA GLY A 47 0.20 7.13 4.46
C GLY A 47 1.19 7.39 5.61
N GLN A 48 0.95 6.84 6.79
CA GLN A 48 1.80 6.95 7.98
C GLN A 48 2.25 5.57 8.47
N THR A 49 3.21 5.56 9.38
CA THR A 49 3.54 4.41 10.21
C THR A 49 3.13 4.74 11.64
N ASP A 50 2.16 4.01 12.17
CA ASP A 50 1.61 4.25 13.51
C ASP A 50 1.19 2.93 14.16
N ALA A 51 1.89 2.55 15.23
CA ALA A 51 1.62 1.31 15.95
C ALA A 51 0.23 1.29 16.62
N ALA A 52 -0.29 2.44 17.05
CA ALA A 52 -1.58 2.51 17.75
C ALA A 52 -2.76 2.15 16.84
N THR A 53 -2.66 2.48 15.55
CA THR A 53 -3.66 2.16 14.54
C THR A 53 -3.27 0.98 13.64
N GLY A 54 -2.12 0.34 13.89
CA GLY A 54 -1.57 -0.70 13.01
C GLY A 54 -1.29 -0.17 11.60
N ALA A 55 -0.98 1.13 11.46
CA ALA A 55 -0.73 1.74 10.17
C ALA A 55 0.65 1.36 9.64
N GLY A 56 0.67 0.84 8.42
CA GLY A 56 1.85 0.41 7.70
C GLY A 56 1.97 1.11 6.35
N HIS A 57 3.21 1.38 5.94
CA HIS A 57 3.53 2.09 4.71
C HIS A 57 4.69 1.38 4.00
N TYR A 58 4.37 0.57 2.99
CA TYR A 58 5.27 -0.43 2.43
C TYR A 58 5.62 -0.16 0.96
N LEU A 59 6.92 -0.26 0.65
CA LEU A 59 7.40 -0.27 -0.73
C LEU A 59 6.90 -1.53 -1.44
N VAL A 60 6.54 -1.37 -2.71
CA VAL A 60 6.08 -2.46 -3.57
C VAL A 60 7.14 -2.80 -4.60
N MET A 61 7.31 -4.10 -4.89
CA MET A 61 8.34 -4.59 -5.83
C MET A 61 7.91 -4.53 -7.31
N GLY A 62 6.88 -3.75 -7.65
CA GLY A 62 6.29 -3.68 -8.99
C GLY A 62 5.54 -2.37 -9.27
N GLY A 63 4.76 -2.34 -10.35
CA GLY A 63 3.92 -1.19 -10.68
C GLY A 63 2.63 -1.14 -9.85
N ALA A 64 1.94 0.00 -9.93
CA ALA A 64 0.77 0.26 -9.11
C ALA A 64 -0.39 -0.70 -9.38
N GLU A 65 -0.61 -1.07 -10.64
CA GLU A 65 -1.67 -2.03 -11.02
C GLU A 65 -1.36 -3.44 -10.53
N GLN A 66 -0.11 -3.89 -10.66
CA GLN A 66 0.30 -5.22 -10.17
C GLN A 66 0.18 -5.29 -8.64
N ALA A 67 0.61 -4.26 -7.93
CA ALA A 67 0.46 -4.17 -6.48
C ALA A 67 -1.02 -4.15 -6.07
N GLN A 68 -1.87 -3.41 -6.78
CA GLN A 68 -3.31 -3.36 -6.48
C GLN A 68 -3.96 -4.73 -6.67
N ALA A 69 -3.68 -5.40 -7.80
CA ALA A 69 -4.22 -6.72 -8.10
C ALA A 69 -3.77 -7.75 -7.05
N GLU A 70 -2.51 -7.71 -6.63
CA GLU A 70 -2.01 -8.62 -5.59
C GLU A 70 -2.62 -8.34 -4.22
N ALA A 71 -2.73 -7.07 -3.82
CA ALA A 71 -3.38 -6.71 -2.56
C ALA A 71 -4.85 -7.16 -2.54
N ALA A 72 -5.57 -6.97 -3.66
CA ALA A 72 -6.95 -7.41 -3.79
C ALA A 72 -7.07 -8.94 -3.71
N ARG A 73 -6.14 -9.68 -4.34
CA ARG A 73 -6.07 -11.14 -4.25
C ARG A 73 -5.85 -11.63 -2.82
N ILE A 74 -4.89 -11.04 -2.11
CA ILE A 74 -4.56 -11.41 -0.72
C ILE A 74 -5.72 -11.11 0.22
N ARG A 75 -6.38 -9.95 0.03
CA ARG A 75 -7.47 -9.48 0.88
C ARG A 75 -8.82 -10.16 0.58
N GLY A 76 -8.99 -10.72 -0.62
CA GLY A 76 -10.27 -11.24 -1.09
C GLY A 76 -11.33 -10.15 -1.32
N SER A 77 -10.93 -8.88 -1.46
CA SER A 77 -11.82 -7.75 -1.71
C SER A 77 -11.10 -6.65 -2.51
N ALA A 78 -11.87 -5.73 -3.08
CA ALA A 78 -11.31 -4.65 -3.89
C ALA A 78 -10.39 -3.73 -3.07
N VAL A 79 -9.23 -3.39 -3.63
CA VAL A 79 -8.27 -2.44 -3.06
C VAL A 79 -8.23 -1.21 -3.95
N ALA A 80 -8.34 -0.03 -3.34
CA ALA A 80 -8.33 1.23 -4.08
C ALA A 80 -6.92 1.54 -4.60
N LEU A 81 -6.86 2.09 -5.81
CA LEU A 81 -5.65 2.71 -6.37
C LEU A 81 -5.85 4.22 -6.40
N VAL A 82 -5.02 4.97 -5.67
CA VAL A 82 -5.19 6.43 -5.50
C VAL A 82 -3.93 7.19 -5.88
N ARG A 83 -4.09 8.42 -6.39
CA ARG A 83 -2.99 9.39 -6.52
C ARG A 83 -3.00 10.32 -5.33
N VAL A 84 -1.85 10.49 -4.67
CA VAL A 84 -1.68 11.29 -3.46
C VAL A 84 -0.81 12.51 -3.76
N GLY A 85 -1.31 13.70 -3.40
CA GLY A 85 -0.62 14.98 -3.62
C GLY A 85 -0.86 15.59 -5.01
N ALA A 86 -2.00 15.31 -5.62
CA ALA A 86 -2.53 16.04 -6.78
C ALA A 86 -3.39 17.23 -6.32
#